data_AF-A0A3S5JPG2-F1
#
_entry.id   AF-A0A3S5JPG2-F1
#
_cell.length_a   1.000
_cell.length_b   1.000
_cell.length_c   1.000
_cell.angle_alpha   90.00
_cell.angle_beta   90.00
_cell.angle_gamma   90.00
#
_symmetry.space_group_name_H-M   'P 1'
#
loop_
_entity.id
_entity.type
_entity.pdbx_description
1 polymer ?
#
loop_
_entity_poly.entity_id
_entity_poly.type
_entity_poly.pdbx_seq_one_letter_code
_entity_poly.pdbx_strand_id
1 'polypeptide(L)' 'MTKLLSHLIFLCSSIVFSQSFYDLSIEGIDGDLISFSEFKGKNVLIVNVASKCGYTSQYEDLQQLSEDFDNLV' A
#
# COMPACT_ATOMS: atom_id res chain seq x y z
N MET A 1 38.63 28.64 -29.64
CA MET A 1 38.18 28.75 -28.23
C MET A 1 37.04 29.74 -28.14
N THR A 2 35.82 29.32 -28.49
CA THR A 2 34.60 30.11 -28.28
C THR A 2 33.41 29.17 -28.37
N LYS A 3 32.66 29.05 -27.25
CA LYS A 3 31.23 28.68 -27.16
C LYS A 3 30.91 27.24 -27.65
N LEU A 4 30.93 26.18 -26.84
CA LEU A 4 30.16 25.90 -25.61
C LEU A 4 28.68 26.28 -25.67
N LEU A 5 27.95 25.80 -26.70
CA LEU A 5 26.49 25.67 -26.65
C LEU A 5 26.01 24.64 -27.69
N SER A 6 25.37 23.56 -27.22
CA SER A 6 24.30 22.77 -27.87
C SER A 6 24.32 21.38 -27.21
N HIS A 7 23.50 21.16 -26.16
CA HIS A 7 22.24 20.39 -26.26
C HIS A 7 22.52 18.91 -26.61
N LEU A 8 22.10 17.90 -25.85
CA LEU A 8 20.78 17.76 -25.25
C LEU A 8 20.80 16.50 -24.35
N ILE A 9 20.49 16.67 -23.06
CA ILE A 9 19.77 15.69 -22.24
C ILE A 9 20.37 14.27 -22.26
N PHE A 10 21.36 14.01 -21.40
CA PHE A 10 21.49 12.66 -20.82
C PHE A 10 20.23 12.48 -19.96
N LEU A 11 19.21 11.83 -20.53
CA LEU A 11 18.03 11.36 -19.83
C LEU A 11 18.53 10.39 -18.74
N CYS A 12 18.92 10.93 -17.59
CA CYS A 12 18.74 10.21 -16.35
C CYS A 12 17.23 10.21 -16.11
N SER A 13 16.51 9.41 -16.90
CA SER A 13 15.17 8.99 -16.55
C SER A 13 15.34 8.27 -15.22
N SER A 14 15.06 8.95 -14.13
CA SER A 14 14.90 8.31 -12.85
C SER A 14 13.84 7.25 -13.07
N ILE A 15 14.24 5.98 -13.17
CA ILE A 15 13.30 4.87 -13.20
C ILE A 15 12.66 4.89 -11.83
N VAL A 16 11.50 5.52 -11.72
CA VAL A 16 10.64 5.41 -10.55
C VAL A 16 10.07 4.01 -10.61
N PHE A 17 10.73 3.07 -9.93
CA PHE A 17 10.24 1.71 -9.80
C PHE A 17 9.00 1.78 -8.90
N SER A 18 7.80 1.83 -9.51
CA SER A 18 6.55 1.72 -8.77
C SER A 18 6.43 0.29 -8.28
N GLN A 19 6.69 0.04 -7.00
CA GLN A 19 6.35 -1.26 -6.43
C GLN A 19 4.82 -1.41 -6.45
N SER A 20 4.37 -2.56 -6.95
CA SER A 20 2.95 -2.90 -6.88
C SER A 20 2.59 -3.14 -5.43
N PHE A 21 1.36 -2.77 -5.04
CA PHE A 21 0.79 -3.19 -3.75
C PHE A 21 0.94 -4.71 -3.55
N TYR A 22 0.81 -5.49 -4.63
CA TYR A 22 0.89 -6.95 -4.61
C TYR A 22 2.32 -7.50 -4.45
N ASP A 23 3.35 -6.66 -4.51
CA ASP A 23 4.74 -7.06 -4.27
C ASP A 23 5.12 -6.99 -2.78
N LEU A 24 4.21 -6.47 -1.95
CA LEU A 24 4.42 -6.27 -0.52
C LEU A 24 4.03 -7.50 0.30
N SER A 25 4.58 -7.59 1.50
CA SER A 25 4.20 -8.55 2.53
C SER A 25 4.32 -7.93 3.91
N ILE A 26 3.62 -8.52 4.88
CA ILE A 26 3.68 -8.12 6.28
C ILE A 26 3.68 -9.36 7.18
N GLU A 27 4.30 -9.25 8.35
CA GLU A 27 4.14 -10.24 9.42
C GLU A 27 2.75 -10.06 10.07
N GLY A 28 1.97 -11.12 10.09
CA GLY A 28 0.66 -11.18 10.73
C GLY A 28 0.76 -11.18 12.25
N ILE A 29 -0.37 -10.98 12.93
CA ILE A 29 -0.42 -10.93 14.40
C ILE A 29 0.02 -12.25 15.06
N ASP A 30 -0.14 -13.37 14.36
CA ASP A 30 0.28 -14.70 14.81
C ASP A 30 1.73 -15.07 14.41
N GLY A 31 2.43 -14.17 13.70
CA GLY A 31 3.82 -14.35 13.25
C GLY A 31 4.00 -14.93 11.85
N ASP A 32 2.91 -15.34 11.18
CA ASP A 32 2.95 -15.81 9.79
C ASP A 32 3.12 -14.66 8.80
N LEU A 33 3.83 -14.89 7.69
CA LEU A 33 4.00 -13.88 6.63
C LEU A 33 2.78 -13.86 5.70
N ILE A 34 2.12 -12.71 5.57
CA ILE A 34 0.98 -12.48 4.68
C ILE A 34 1.47 -11.78 3.42
N SER A 35 1.26 -12.37 2.24
CA SER A 35 1.57 -11.71 0.97
C SER A 35 0.37 -10.92 0.48
N PHE A 36 0.58 -9.64 0.12
CA PHE A 36 -0.52 -8.82 -0.40
C PHE A 36 -1.01 -9.29 -1.76
N SER A 37 -0.24 -10.13 -2.45
CA SER A 37 -0.65 -10.80 -3.70
C SER A 37 -1.89 -11.68 -3.54
N GLU A 38 -2.17 -12.16 -2.32
CA GLU A 38 -3.35 -12.97 -1.98
C GLU A 38 -4.66 -12.17 -2.13
N PHE A 39 -4.59 -10.84 -2.05
CA PHE A 39 -5.75 -9.95 -2.14
C PHE A 39 -6.06 -9.47 -3.57
N LYS A 40 -5.45 -10.07 -4.60
CA LYS A 40 -5.73 -9.71 -6.00
C LYS A 40 -7.22 -9.91 -6.33
N GLY A 41 -7.83 -8.87 -6.90
CA GLY A 41 -9.25 -8.87 -7.26
C GLY A 41 -10.20 -8.57 -6.09
N LYS A 42 -9.66 -8.34 -4.90
CA LYS A 42 -10.40 -7.84 -3.73
C LYS A 42 -10.27 -6.32 -3.61
N ASN A 43 -11.25 -5.71 -2.96
CA ASN A 43 -11.09 -4.34 -2.47
C ASN A 43 -10.33 -4.43 -1.14
N VAL A 44 -9.30 -3.62 -0.95
CA VAL A 44 -8.47 -3.66 0.27
C VAL A 44 -8.56 -2.34 1.03
N LEU A 45 -8.92 -2.39 2.31
CA LEU A 45 -8.92 -1.24 3.21
C LEU A 45 -7.86 -1.40 4.31
N ILE A 46 -6.77 -0.64 4.21
CA ILE A 46 -5.70 -0.66 5.21
C ILE A 46 -6.01 0.39 6.29
N VAL A 47 -6.11 -0.05 7.54
CA VAL A 47 -6.35 0.82 8.70
C VAL A 47 -5.23 0.67 9.72
N ASN A 48 -4.57 1.77 10.06
CA ASN A 48 -3.66 1.81 11.20
C ASN A 48 -4.49 1.96 12.50
N VAL A 49 -4.41 0.96 13.38
CA VAL A 49 -5.23 0.88 14.60
C VAL A 49 -4.37 0.98 15.86
N ALA A 50 -4.99 1.38 16.98
CA ALA A 50 -4.35 1.42 18.30
C ALA A 50 -5.39 1.18 19.40
N SER A 51 -5.11 0.26 20.33
CA SER A 51 -6.10 -0.22 21.32
C SER A 51 -6.51 0.84 22.37
N LYS A 52 -5.66 1.83 22.64
CA LYS A 52 -5.90 2.90 23.65
C LYS A 52 -6.06 4.27 23.00
N CYS A 53 -6.75 4.32 21.87
CA CYS A 53 -7.03 5.54 21.12
C CYS A 53 -8.47 5.99 21.37
N GLY A 54 -8.75 7.30 21.27
CA GLY A 54 -10.13 7.81 21.30
C GLY A 54 -11.02 7.28 20.18
N TYR A 55 -10.40 6.75 19.11
CA TYR A 55 -11.08 6.14 17.96
C TYR A 55 -11.25 4.61 18.08
N THR A 56 -10.90 3.98 19.21
CA THR A 56 -11.03 2.51 19.34
C THR A 56 -12.46 2.02 19.10
N SER A 57 -13.50 2.81 19.38
CA SER A 57 -14.89 2.41 19.10
C SER A 57 -15.17 2.14 17.61
N GLN A 58 -14.33 2.65 16.70
CA GLN A 58 -14.47 2.42 15.25
C GLN A 58 -14.34 0.93 14.85
N TYR A 59 -13.82 0.06 15.73
CA TYR A 59 -13.72 -1.37 15.44
C TYR A 59 -15.09 -2.00 15.15
N GLU A 60 -16.16 -1.54 15.82
CA GLU A 60 -17.52 -2.03 15.59
C GLU A 60 -17.98 -1.72 14.16
N ASP A 61 -17.79 -0.47 13.72
CA ASP A 61 -18.14 -0.05 12.35
C ASP A 61 -17.27 -0.73 11.29
N LEU A 62 -15.97 -0.93 11.57
CA LEU A 62 -15.07 -1.67 10.67
C LEU A 62 -15.45 -3.14 10.54
N GLN A 63 -15.91 -3.77 11.63
CA GLN A 63 -16.42 -5.13 11.59
C GLN A 63 -17.69 -5.21 10.75
N GLN A 64 -18.67 -4.32 10.98
CA GLN A 64 -19.89 -4.25 10.20
C GLN A 64 -19.58 -4.07 8.71
N LEU A 65 -18.62 -3.19 8.38
CA LEU A 65 -18.19 -2.97 6.99
C LEU A 65 -17.61 -4.26 6.37
N SER A 66 -16.83 -5.05 7.12
CA SER A 66 -16.32 -6.32 6.61
C SER A 66 -17.41 -7.36 6.40
N GLU A 67 -18.45 -7.35 7.24
CA GLU A 67 -19.59 -8.26 7.16
C GLU A 67 -20.55 -7.89 6.00
N ASP A 68 -20.70 -6.59 5.71
CA ASP A 68 -21.59 -6.09 4.67
C ASP A 68 -21.03 -6.30 3.25
N PHE A 69 -19.71 -6.48 3.10
CA PHE A 69 -19.02 -6.52 1.82
C PHE A 69 -18.11 -7.75 1.66
N ASP A 70 -18.64 -8.85 1.08
CA ASP A 70 -17.93 -10.11 0.81
C ASP A 70 -16.61 -9.98 0.01
N ASN A 71 -16.43 -8.87 -0.71
CA ASN A 71 -15.23 -8.61 -1.53
C ASN A 71 -14.25 -7.61 -0.90
N LEU A 72 -14.54 -7.12 0.30
CA LEU A 72 -13.65 -6.26 1.08
C LEU A 72 -12.74 -7.11 1.96
N VAL A 73 -11.47 -6.74 2.01
CA VAL A 73 -10.45 -7.29 2.91
C VAL A 73 -9.75 -6.16 3.63
#